data_AF-A0A1A8S5D9-F1
#
_entry.id   AF-A0A1A8S5D9-F1
#
_cell.length_a   1.000
_cell.length_b   1.000
_cell.length_c   1.000
_cell.angle_alpha   90.00
_cell.angle_beta   90.00
_cell.angle_gamma   90.00
#
_symmetry.space_group_name_H-M   'P 1'
#
loop_
_entity.id
_entity.type
_entity.pdbx_description
1 polymer ?
#
loop_
_entity_poly.entity_id
_entity_poly.type
_entity_poly.pdbx_seq_one_letter_code
_entity_poly.pdbx_strand_id
1 'polypeptide(L)'
;MTTAARPTFEPARGGRGKGEGDLSALSKQYSSRDLPGHTKIKYRQPTQDAPEEVRARDFRRELEERERVAAREKTRERGPREHT
;
A
#
# COMPACT_ATOMS: atom_id res chain seq x y z
N MET A 1 40.16 1.56 -25.13
CA MET A 1 38.95 1.38 -24.30
C MET A 1 37.72 1.62 -25.17
N THR A 2 36.76 0.70 -25.24
CA THR A 2 35.58 0.82 -26.11
C THR A 2 34.46 1.60 -25.43
N THR A 3 33.83 2.52 -26.16
CA THR A 3 32.81 3.48 -25.70
C THR A 3 31.39 2.89 -25.58
N ALA A 4 31.26 1.57 -25.48
CA ALA A 4 29.96 0.88 -25.46
C ALA A 4 29.15 1.14 -24.18
N ALA A 5 29.84 1.38 -23.05
CA ALA A 5 29.19 1.79 -21.81
C ALA A 5 28.81 3.28 -21.89
N ARG A 6 27.52 3.56 -22.11
CA ARG A 6 26.95 4.90 -22.12
C ARG A 6 25.79 4.99 -21.11
N PRO A 7 25.64 6.12 -20.38
CA PRO A 7 24.50 6.32 -19.49
C PRO A 7 23.20 6.50 -20.27
N THR A 8 22.07 6.14 -19.66
CA THR A 8 20.72 6.43 -20.18
C THR A 8 20.26 7.79 -19.67
N PHE A 9 20.21 8.79 -20.55
CA PHE A 9 19.74 10.14 -20.19
C PHE A 9 18.21 10.29 -20.26
N GLU A 10 17.54 9.48 -21.08
CA GLU A 10 16.08 9.44 -21.20
C GLU A 10 15.57 8.01 -20.94
N PRO A 11 14.53 7.82 -20.12
CA PRO A 11 13.95 6.50 -19.87
C PRO A 11 13.08 6.03 -21.05
N ALA A 12 12.89 4.72 -21.17
CA ALA A 12 11.93 4.16 -22.12
C ALA A 12 10.50 4.56 -21.74
N ARG A 13 9.71 5.01 -22.73
CA ARG A 13 8.29 5.35 -22.55
C ARG A 13 7.42 4.11 -22.74
N GLY A 14 6.44 3.92 -21.85
CA GLY A 14 5.37 2.92 -22.03
C GLY A 14 4.38 3.31 -23.12
N GLY A 15 3.50 2.40 -23.51
CA GLY A 15 2.45 2.59 -24.53
C GLY A 15 2.66 1.83 -25.84
N ARG A 16 3.74 1.03 -25.94
CA ARG A 16 4.09 0.27 -27.16
C ARG A 16 4.28 -1.22 -26.89
N GLY A 17 4.16 -1.66 -25.64
CA GLY A 17 4.37 -3.04 -25.20
C GLY A 17 3.12 -3.92 -25.22
N LYS A 18 3.30 -5.18 -24.79
CA LYS A 18 2.21 -6.14 -24.56
C LYS A 18 1.20 -5.55 -23.57
N GLY A 19 -0.05 -5.43 -23.99
CA GLY A 19 -1.16 -4.95 -23.14
C GLY A 19 -1.36 -3.43 -23.09
N GLU A 20 -0.53 -2.64 -23.77
CA GLU A 20 -0.57 -1.16 -23.66
C GLU A 20 -1.25 -0.47 -24.86
N GLY A 21 -1.56 -1.21 -25.92
CA GLY A 21 -2.29 -0.75 -27.10
C GLY A 21 -3.32 -1.80 -27.55
N ASP A 22 -3.20 -2.30 -28.76
CA ASP A 22 -4.07 -3.36 -29.31
C ASP A 22 -3.78 -4.76 -28.71
N LEU A 23 -3.48 -4.84 -27.40
CA LEU A 23 -3.08 -6.07 -26.68
C LEU A 23 -1.95 -6.87 -27.37
N SER A 24 -1.11 -6.20 -28.17
CA SER A 24 -0.10 -6.82 -29.03
C SER A 24 -0.73 -7.84 -30.02
N ALA A 25 -1.82 -7.42 -30.68
CA ALA A 25 -2.52 -8.15 -31.75
C ALA A 25 -2.93 -9.58 -31.36
N LEU A 26 -3.44 -9.77 -30.14
CA LEU A 26 -3.89 -11.06 -29.59
C LEU A 26 -2.79 -12.14 -29.56
N SER A 27 -1.58 -11.75 -29.15
CA SER A 27 -0.50 -12.69 -28.90
C SER A 27 -0.92 -13.81 -27.93
N LYS A 28 -0.71 -15.07 -28.33
CA LYS A 28 -1.01 -16.27 -27.53
C LYS A 28 0.00 -16.56 -26.41
N GLN A 29 1.03 -15.71 -26.26
CA GLN A 29 2.07 -15.87 -25.26
C GLN A 29 1.62 -15.30 -23.91
N TYR A 30 1.59 -16.15 -22.88
CA TYR A 30 1.33 -15.80 -21.48
C TYR A 30 2.43 -16.35 -20.57
N SER A 31 2.69 -15.66 -19.46
CA SER A 31 3.64 -16.10 -18.42
C SER A 31 2.94 -17.01 -17.41
N SER A 32 3.72 -17.80 -16.65
CA SER A 32 3.20 -18.58 -15.52
C SER A 32 2.53 -17.72 -14.45
N ARG A 33 2.89 -16.43 -14.37
CA ARG A 33 2.31 -15.45 -13.45
C ARG A 33 0.98 -14.88 -13.92
N ASP A 34 0.66 -15.01 -15.21
CA ASP A 34 -0.58 -14.49 -15.79
C ASP A 34 -1.72 -15.52 -15.68
N LEU A 35 -1.44 -16.71 -15.14
CA LEU A 35 -2.48 -17.70 -14.85
C LEU A 35 -3.45 -17.16 -13.77
N PRO A 36 -4.71 -17.61 -13.77
CA PRO A 36 -5.71 -17.16 -12.80
C PRO A 36 -5.25 -17.36 -11.36
N GLY A 37 -5.00 -16.26 -10.65
CA GLY A 37 -4.70 -16.20 -9.24
C GLY A 37 -5.53 -15.10 -8.57
N HIS A 38 -6.07 -15.37 -7.39
CA HIS A 38 -6.93 -14.41 -6.67
C HIS A 38 -8.11 -13.87 -7.50
N THR A 39 -8.87 -14.76 -8.12
CA THR A 39 -10.03 -14.41 -8.98
C THR A 39 -11.23 -13.83 -8.22
N LYS A 40 -11.16 -13.73 -6.88
CA LYS A 40 -12.22 -13.20 -6.02
C LYS A 40 -11.69 -12.05 -5.19
N ILE A 41 -12.28 -10.87 -5.36
CA ILE A 41 -12.03 -9.69 -4.53
C ILE A 41 -12.75 -9.88 -3.20
N LYS A 42 -12.04 -9.69 -2.09
CA LYS A 42 -12.62 -9.67 -0.75
C LYS A 42 -13.08 -8.26 -0.41
N TYR A 43 -14.31 -8.14 0.07
CA TYR A 43 -14.85 -6.89 0.58
C TYR A 43 -14.73 -6.84 2.10
N ARG A 44 -14.51 -5.63 2.63
CA ARG A 44 -14.52 -5.39 4.08
C ARG A 44 -15.92 -5.70 4.62
N GLN A 45 -15.98 -6.58 5.61
CA GLN A 45 -17.22 -6.90 6.32
C GLN A 45 -17.54 -5.83 7.37
N PRO A 46 -18.79 -5.76 7.85
CA PRO A 46 -19.10 -5.04 9.08
C PRO A 46 -18.11 -5.48 10.17
N THR A 47 -17.64 -4.55 11.02
CA THR A 47 -16.52 -4.69 11.99
C THR A 47 -15.09 -4.66 11.41
N GLN A 48 -14.91 -4.61 10.09
CA GLN A 48 -13.58 -4.53 9.43
C GLN A 48 -13.31 -3.16 8.80
N ASP A 49 -13.92 -2.10 9.35
CA ASP A 49 -13.96 -0.77 8.76
C ASP A 49 -14.68 -0.77 7.40
N ALA A 50 -15.91 -1.29 7.39
CA ALA A 50 -16.78 -1.11 6.24
C ALA A 50 -16.98 0.39 5.96
N PRO A 51 -17.14 0.81 4.70
CA PRO A 51 -17.20 2.24 4.34
C PRO A 51 -18.35 2.98 5.04
N GLU A 52 -19.44 2.29 5.36
CA GLU A 52 -20.58 2.85 6.09
C GLU A 52 -20.21 3.20 7.55
N GLU A 53 -19.53 2.29 8.25
CA GLU A 53 -19.05 2.50 9.62
C GLU A 53 -17.99 3.61 9.68
N VAL A 54 -17.07 3.63 8.71
CA VAL A 54 -16.04 4.66 8.59
C VAL A 54 -16.67 6.04 8.43
N ARG A 55 -17.74 6.18 7.64
CA ARG A 55 -18.42 7.46 7.41
C ARG A 55 -19.13 7.99 8.66
N ALA A 56 -19.62 7.12 9.52
CA ALA A 56 -20.36 7.50 10.72
C ALA A 56 -19.46 7.83 11.93
N ARG A 57 -18.14 7.54 11.87
CA ARG A 57 -17.21 7.74 12.99
C ARG A 57 -16.66 9.17 13.06
N ASP A 58 -16.56 9.68 14.28
CA ASP A 58 -15.81 10.90 14.59
C ASP A 58 -14.36 10.56 14.98
N PHE A 59 -13.47 10.63 14.01
CA PHE A 59 -12.07 10.26 14.17
C PHE A 59 -11.28 11.20 15.09
N ARG A 60 -11.69 12.48 15.23
CA ARG A 60 -10.94 13.43 16.08
C ARG A 60 -11.05 13.04 17.54
N ARG A 61 -12.29 12.83 17.99
CA ARG A 61 -12.56 12.43 19.38
C ARG A 61 -11.94 11.09 19.73
N GLU A 62 -12.07 10.09 18.85
CA GLU A 62 -11.50 8.75 19.08
C GLU A 62 -9.97 8.78 19.12
N LEU A 63 -9.33 9.59 18.27
CA LEU A 63 -7.88 9.75 18.26
C LEU A 63 -7.40 10.40 19.56
N GLU A 64 -8.01 11.50 19.99
CA GLU A 64 -7.65 12.18 21.23
C GLU A 64 -7.79 11.26 22.46
N GLU A 65 -8.83 10.43 22.50
CA GLU A 65 -9.03 9.45 23.56
C GLU A 65 -7.92 8.38 23.57
N ARG A 66 -7.61 7.81 22.40
CA ARG A 66 -6.55 6.81 22.26
C ARG A 66 -5.17 7.39 22.61
N GLU A 67 -4.89 8.62 22.20
CA GLU A 67 -3.65 9.31 22.56
C GLU A 67 -3.57 9.57 24.07
N ARG A 68 -4.67 9.96 24.71
CA ARG A 68 -4.72 10.14 26.17
C ARG A 68 -4.44 8.84 26.91
N VAL A 69 -4.99 7.72 26.44
CA VAL A 69 -4.72 6.39 27.02
C VAL A 69 -3.25 6.00 26.82
N ALA A 70 -2.74 6.10 25.59
CA ALA A 70 -1.35 5.79 25.28
C ALA A 70 -0.35 6.65 26.07
N ALA A 71 -0.64 7.95 26.26
CA ALA A 71 0.18 8.83 27.07
C ALA A 71 0.19 8.41 28.55
N ARG A 72 -0.97 8.01 29.09
CA ARG A 72 -1.08 7.50 30.47
C ARG A 72 -0.31 6.19 30.67
N GLU A 73 -0.40 5.27 29.72
CA GLU A 73 0.36 4.02 29.75
C GLU A 73 1.86 4.28 29.68
N LYS A 74 2.30 5.17 28.78
CA LYS A 74 3.70 5.59 28.68
C LYS A 74 4.23 6.21 29.98
N THR A 75 3.44 7.01 30.68
CA THR A 75 3.83 7.58 31.98
C THR A 75 3.87 6.53 33.10
N ARG A 76 3.06 5.47 33.02
CA ARG A 76 3.09 4.35 33.97
C ARG A 76 4.28 3.43 33.74
N GLU A 77 4.64 3.15 32.49
CA GLU A 77 5.84 2.37 32.15
C GLU A 77 7.14 3.12 32.50
N ARG A 78 7.15 4.44 32.32
CA ARG A 78 8.32 5.29 32.58
C ARG A 78 8.42 5.70 34.05
N GLY A 79 8.21 4.75 34.98
CA GLY A 79 8.26 4.95 36.44
C GLY A 79 9.40 5.87 36.91
N PRO A 80 9.28 6.49 38.10
CA PRO A 80 10.02 7.69 38.48
C PRO A 80 11.49 7.54 38.13
N ARG A 81 11.98 8.40 37.24
CA ARG A 81 13.40 8.47 36.93
C ARG A 81 14.08 8.99 38.18
N GLU A 82 14.59 8.07 38.99
CA GLU A 82 15.57 8.34 40.05
C GLU A 82 16.71 9.16 39.41
N HIS A 83 16.78 10.44 39.77
CA HIS A 83 17.91 11.30 39.48
C HIS A 83 18.91 11.12 40.61
N THR A 84 19.92 10.28 40.39
CA THR A 84 21.21 10.33 41.10
C THR A 84 22.19 11.18 40.31
#